data_AF-A0A923Z0J7-F1
#
_entry.id   AF-A0A923Z0J7-F1
#
_cell.length_a   1.000
_cell.length_b   1.000
_cell.length_c   1.000
_cell.angle_alpha   90.00
_cell.angle_beta   90.00
_cell.angle_gamma   90.00
#
_symmetry.space_group_name_H-M   'P 1'
#
loop_
_entity.id
_entity.type
_entity.pdbx_description
1 polymer ?
#
loop_
_entity_poly.entity_id
_entity_poly.type
_entity_poly.pdbx_seq_one_letter_code
_entity_poly.pdbx_strand_id
1 'polypeptide(L)'
;MVEALKSAVGSEFLPATEKPKYLRNLASIALTGNDYAGATAYYEQLAALMPTDTDVLTNLAVLYARQKQNPQAIATLRKAITASKGTGKPADENLYRNVLKLAVDGKLTNEVTTASVDLVSAYPTPTNWRDALLLFRDAQKLDDQAMLDVFRLMDATGALNGERDYAEYVETAIGKGLPGEAKSVLAEGIAKKMITTSKPYIVEYSKSIDKQLAADKAGMSAADKDARAAASGKNALGQGDAYYGYGEYAKSAEMYRIALTKTGVDAATVNLRLGAALARGGDKAAAATAFGNVSTGTRATLAKYWQLWLAQKA
;
A
#
# COMPACT_ATOMS: atom_id res chain seq x y z
N MET A 1 -2.75 47.48 15.46
CA MET A 1 -2.11 46.86 14.27
C MET A 1 -3.02 45.86 13.57
N VAL A 2 -3.55 44.83 14.26
CA VAL A 2 -4.44 43.80 13.65
C VAL A 2 -5.68 44.40 12.99
N GLU A 3 -6.42 45.28 13.68
CA GLU A 3 -7.62 45.90 13.11
C GLU A 3 -7.33 46.75 11.87
N ALA A 4 -6.21 47.48 11.85
CA ALA A 4 -5.80 48.23 10.66
C ALA A 4 -5.51 47.32 9.45
N LEU A 5 -4.90 46.15 9.68
CA LEU A 5 -4.68 45.16 8.63
C LEU A 5 -5.99 44.53 8.13
N LYS A 6 -6.93 44.22 9.04
CA LYS A 6 -8.26 43.71 8.67
C LYS A 6 -9.04 44.74 7.84
N SER A 7 -9.07 45.99 8.27
CA SER A 7 -9.70 47.09 7.53
C SER A 7 -9.07 47.28 6.15
N ALA A 8 -7.76 47.14 6.01
CA ALA A 8 -7.08 47.21 4.72
C ALA A 8 -7.51 46.08 3.78
N VAL A 9 -7.61 44.84 4.26
CA VAL A 9 -8.06 43.69 3.45
C VAL A 9 -9.50 43.85 2.97
N GLY A 10 -10.39 44.40 3.81
CA GLY A 10 -11.78 44.67 3.46
C GLY A 10 -11.99 45.91 2.57
N SER A 11 -10.95 46.70 2.32
CA SER A 11 -11.06 47.92 1.51
C SER A 11 -11.12 47.60 0.02
N GLU A 12 -12.04 48.26 -0.70
CA GLU A 12 -12.11 48.22 -2.17
C GLU A 12 -10.89 48.89 -2.83
N PHE A 13 -10.19 49.76 -2.10
CA PHE A 13 -9.02 50.48 -2.60
C PHE A 13 -7.72 49.68 -2.52
N LEU A 14 -7.70 48.51 -1.86
CA LEU A 14 -6.52 47.65 -1.82
C LEU A 14 -6.48 46.76 -3.08
N PRO A 15 -5.44 46.88 -3.94
CA PRO A 15 -5.33 46.05 -5.14
C PRO A 15 -5.35 44.56 -4.79
N ALA A 16 -6.03 43.76 -5.61
CA ALA A 16 -6.12 42.31 -5.41
C ALA A 16 -4.74 41.63 -5.36
N THR A 17 -3.75 42.18 -6.05
CA THR A 17 -2.35 41.72 -6.05
C THR A 17 -1.63 41.97 -4.73
N GLU A 18 -2.07 42.95 -3.93
CA GLU A 18 -1.49 43.28 -2.63
C GLU A 18 -2.17 42.51 -1.49
N LYS A 19 -3.45 42.13 -1.65
CA LYS A 19 -4.23 41.39 -0.62
C LYS A 19 -3.50 40.19 -0.03
N PRO A 20 -2.79 39.33 -0.80
CA PRO A 20 -2.06 38.19 -0.24
C PRO A 20 -1.02 38.58 0.82
N LYS A 21 -0.33 39.72 0.67
CA LYS A 21 0.68 40.18 1.64
C LYS A 21 0.04 40.48 3.00
N TYR A 22 -1.10 41.17 2.99
CA TYR A 22 -1.83 41.52 4.21
C TYR A 22 -2.43 40.28 4.89
N LEU A 23 -2.99 39.36 4.09
CA LEU A 23 -3.53 38.10 4.58
C LEU A 23 -2.45 37.20 5.21
N ARG A 24 -1.24 37.12 4.63
CA ARG A 24 -0.11 36.38 5.24
C ARG A 24 0.29 36.98 6.59
N ASN A 25 0.33 38.31 6.70
CA ASN A 25 0.62 38.99 7.98
C ASN A 25 -0.45 38.71 9.03
N LEU A 26 -1.73 38.80 8.66
CA LEU A 26 -2.85 38.49 9.54
C LEU A 26 -2.81 37.03 10.00
N ALA A 27 -2.53 36.09 9.09
CA ALA A 27 -2.37 34.67 9.42
C ALA A 27 -1.20 34.44 10.39
N SER A 28 -0.05 35.10 10.18
CA SER A 28 1.11 35.01 11.07
C SER A 28 0.82 35.54 12.48
N ILE A 29 0.11 36.67 12.58
CA ILE A 29 -0.32 37.22 13.87
C ILE A 29 -1.30 36.27 14.56
N ALA A 30 -2.28 35.72 13.83
CA ALA A 30 -3.22 34.75 14.36
C ALA A 30 -2.51 33.49 14.88
N LEU A 31 -1.56 32.94 14.12
CA LEU A 31 -0.73 31.81 14.54
C LEU A 31 0.07 32.10 15.82
N THR A 32 0.69 33.28 15.91
CA THR A 32 1.43 33.71 17.11
C THR A 32 0.50 33.81 18.33
N GLY A 33 -0.75 34.25 18.09
CA GLY A 33 -1.79 34.30 19.10
C GLY A 33 -2.49 32.95 19.39
N ASN A 34 -2.05 31.84 18.80
CA ASN A 34 -2.72 30.54 18.85
C ASN A 34 -4.17 30.55 18.33
N ASP A 35 -4.55 31.55 17.54
CA ASP A 35 -5.85 31.63 16.86
C ASP A 35 -5.80 30.83 15.55
N TYR A 36 -5.90 29.51 15.67
CA TYR A 36 -5.85 28.59 14.53
C TYR A 36 -7.06 28.74 13.60
N ALA A 37 -8.23 29.09 14.16
CA ALA A 37 -9.44 29.32 13.38
C ALA A 37 -9.31 30.59 12.53
N GLY A 38 -8.84 31.70 13.14
CA GLY A 38 -8.56 32.92 12.41
C GLY A 38 -7.46 32.74 11.37
N ALA A 39 -6.37 32.05 11.71
CA ALA A 39 -5.33 31.71 10.74
C ALA A 39 -5.89 30.92 9.55
N THR A 40 -6.78 29.96 9.81
CA THR A 40 -7.45 29.16 8.76
C THR A 40 -8.27 30.06 7.85
N ALA A 41 -9.09 30.95 8.39
CA ALA A 41 -9.91 31.86 7.59
C ALA A 41 -9.06 32.78 6.68
N TYR A 42 -7.89 33.22 7.13
CA TYR A 42 -6.97 33.98 6.29
C TYR A 42 -6.29 33.11 5.22
N TYR A 43 -5.94 31.87 5.54
CA TYR A 43 -5.37 30.93 4.57
C TYR A 43 -6.40 30.45 3.53
N GLU A 44 -7.67 30.35 3.87
CA GLU A 44 -8.76 30.08 2.92
C GLU A 44 -8.89 31.22 1.90
N GLN A 45 -8.83 32.48 2.36
CA GLN A 45 -8.81 33.64 1.47
C GLN A 45 -7.54 33.66 0.60
N LEU A 46 -6.38 33.32 1.15
CA LEU A 46 -5.15 33.17 0.37
C LEU A 46 -5.29 32.09 -0.70
N ALA A 47 -5.84 30.92 -0.36
CA ALA A 47 -6.03 29.82 -1.30
C ALA A 47 -7.04 30.16 -2.41
N ALA A 48 -8.03 31.02 -2.14
CA ALA A 48 -8.94 31.53 -3.16
C ALA A 48 -8.24 32.49 -4.14
N LEU A 49 -7.33 33.33 -3.65
CA LEU A 49 -6.56 34.28 -4.48
C LEU A 49 -5.38 33.60 -5.21
N MET A 50 -4.83 32.54 -4.62
CA MET A 50 -3.62 31.85 -5.09
C MET A 50 -3.86 30.34 -5.14
N PRO A 51 -4.77 29.84 -5.99
CA PRO A 51 -5.25 28.45 -5.96
C PRO A 51 -4.21 27.41 -6.37
N THR A 52 -3.06 27.84 -6.93
CA THR A 52 -1.95 26.97 -7.33
C THR A 52 -0.68 27.20 -6.52
N ASP A 53 -0.71 28.08 -5.50
CA ASP A 53 0.41 28.30 -4.60
C ASP A 53 0.49 27.13 -3.61
N THR A 54 1.51 26.29 -3.78
CA THR A 54 1.70 25.06 -3.02
C THR A 54 1.95 25.32 -1.54
N ASP A 55 2.59 26.43 -1.19
CA ASP A 55 2.90 26.78 0.21
C ASP A 55 1.64 27.22 0.95
N VAL A 56 0.80 28.03 0.28
CA VAL A 56 -0.52 28.43 0.79
C VAL A 56 -1.39 27.20 1.05
N LEU A 57 -1.47 26.29 0.07
CA LEU A 57 -2.28 25.07 0.19
C LEU A 57 -1.73 24.14 1.29
N THR A 58 -0.42 23.96 1.37
CA THR A 58 0.20 23.08 2.38
C THR A 58 -0.03 23.62 3.79
N ASN A 59 0.15 24.93 4.01
CA ASN A 59 -0.10 25.55 5.31
C ASN A 59 -1.58 25.53 5.71
N LEU A 60 -2.49 25.74 4.75
CA LEU A 60 -3.94 25.59 4.99
C LEU A 60 -4.29 24.15 5.40
N ALA A 61 -3.70 23.15 4.74
CA ALA A 61 -3.93 21.75 5.11
C ALA A 61 -3.43 21.42 6.52
N VAL A 62 -2.27 21.95 6.93
CA VAL A 62 -1.75 21.80 8.30
C VAL A 62 -2.71 22.41 9.33
N LEU A 63 -3.28 23.57 9.02
CA LEU A 63 -4.27 24.23 9.87
C LEU A 63 -5.57 23.41 10.01
N TYR A 64 -6.08 22.84 8.91
CA TYR A 64 -7.21 21.91 8.97
C TYR A 64 -6.90 20.67 9.80
N ALA A 65 -5.74 20.04 9.57
CA ALA A 65 -5.31 18.85 10.31
C ALA A 65 -5.22 19.11 11.83
N ARG A 66 -4.69 20.27 12.22
CA ARG A 66 -4.57 20.68 13.63
C ARG A 66 -5.92 20.85 14.32
N GLN A 67 -6.95 21.17 13.55
CA GLN A 67 -8.34 21.27 14.00
C GLN A 67 -9.12 19.97 13.82
N LYS A 68 -8.44 18.85 13.53
CA LYS A 68 -9.02 17.52 13.27
C LYS A 68 -9.96 17.48 12.07
N GLN A 69 -9.84 18.45 11.15
CA GLN A 69 -10.59 18.51 9.89
C GLN A 69 -9.84 17.72 8.81
N ASN A 70 -9.61 16.42 9.06
CA ASN A 70 -8.79 15.56 8.20
C ASN A 70 -9.29 15.47 6.75
N PRO A 71 -10.60 15.36 6.47
CA PRO A 71 -11.09 15.38 5.09
C PRO A 71 -10.73 16.67 4.34
N GLN A 72 -10.86 17.83 4.98
CA GLN A 72 -10.49 19.12 4.39
C GLN A 72 -8.98 19.26 4.19
N ALA A 73 -8.18 18.77 5.14
CA ALA A 73 -6.73 18.74 5.03
C ALA A 73 -6.28 17.89 3.84
N ILE A 74 -6.83 16.68 3.69
CA ILE A 74 -6.54 15.76 2.58
C ILE A 74 -6.92 16.38 1.23
N ALA A 75 -8.13 16.94 1.12
CA ALA A 75 -8.57 17.61 -0.11
C ALA A 75 -7.64 18.76 -0.49
N THR A 76 -7.16 19.53 0.49
CA THR A 76 -6.24 20.65 0.28
C THR A 76 -4.84 20.17 -0.13
N LEU A 77 -4.29 19.12 0.48
CA LEU A 77 -3.02 18.53 0.04
C LEU A 77 -3.09 17.96 -1.38
N ARG A 78 -4.22 17.36 -1.77
CA ARG A 78 -4.42 16.89 -3.15
C ARG A 78 -4.40 18.03 -4.17
N LYS A 79 -4.92 19.21 -3.80
CA LYS A 79 -4.77 20.43 -4.62
C LYS A 79 -3.30 20.82 -4.73
N ALA A 80 -2.53 20.79 -3.63
CA ALA A 80 -1.10 21.10 -3.64
C ALA A 80 -0.30 20.12 -4.54
N ILE A 81 -0.62 18.82 -4.48
CA ILE A 81 -0.04 17.79 -5.35
C ILE A 81 -0.35 18.10 -6.83
N THR A 82 -1.61 18.43 -7.14
CA THR A 82 -2.03 18.77 -8.50
C THR A 82 -1.34 20.04 -9.01
N ALA A 83 -1.27 21.07 -8.18
CA ALA A 83 -0.61 22.34 -8.50
C ALA A 83 0.88 22.13 -8.79
N SER A 84 1.57 21.31 -7.99
CA SER A 84 2.99 20.98 -8.22
C SER A 84 3.20 20.36 -9.60
N LYS A 85 2.37 19.37 -9.97
CA LYS A 85 2.44 18.71 -11.30
C LYS A 85 2.22 19.69 -12.46
N GLY A 86 1.34 20.68 -12.28
CA GLY A 86 1.09 21.73 -13.28
C GLY A 86 2.30 22.63 -13.56
N THR A 87 3.27 22.68 -12.64
CA THR A 87 4.52 23.45 -12.80
C THR A 87 5.65 22.63 -13.44
N GLY A 88 5.37 21.39 -13.88
CA GLY A 88 6.38 20.48 -14.44
C GLY A 88 7.33 19.86 -13.42
N LYS A 89 7.10 20.10 -12.12
CA LYS A 89 7.86 19.49 -11.02
C LYS A 89 7.05 18.35 -10.38
N PRO A 90 7.70 17.23 -9.99
CA PRO A 90 7.02 16.24 -9.17
C PRO A 90 6.62 16.86 -7.82
N ALA A 91 5.42 16.53 -7.34
CA ALA A 91 4.96 16.95 -6.02
C ALA A 91 5.75 16.23 -4.93
N ASP A 92 6.25 16.94 -3.92
CA ASP A 92 7.06 16.38 -2.83
C ASP A 92 6.44 15.11 -2.20
N GLU A 93 7.26 14.08 -1.97
CA GLU A 93 6.87 12.81 -1.36
C GLU A 93 6.14 13.02 -0.01
N ASN A 94 6.56 14.02 0.77
CA ASN A 94 5.94 14.34 2.05
C ASN A 94 4.46 14.73 1.91
N LEU A 95 4.03 15.31 0.78
CA LEU A 95 2.62 15.62 0.55
C LEU A 95 1.80 14.32 0.47
N TYR A 96 2.29 13.30 -0.24
CA TYR A 96 1.65 12.00 -0.33
C TYR A 96 1.64 11.27 1.02
N ARG A 97 2.78 11.26 1.73
CA ARG A 97 2.88 10.68 3.07
C ARG A 97 1.93 11.36 4.07
N ASN A 98 1.78 12.68 3.99
CA ASN A 98 0.85 13.43 4.84
C ASN A 98 -0.61 13.10 4.53
N VAL A 99 -0.98 12.94 3.26
CA VAL A 99 -2.33 12.49 2.88
C VAL A 99 -2.62 11.11 3.49
N LEU A 100 -1.70 10.15 3.34
CA LEU A 100 -1.86 8.81 3.91
C LEU A 100 -1.97 8.86 5.44
N LYS A 101 -1.10 9.62 6.11
CA LYS A 101 -1.15 9.79 7.56
C LYS A 101 -2.49 10.38 8.02
N LEU A 102 -2.97 11.44 7.38
CA LEU A 102 -4.25 12.07 7.73
C LEU A 102 -5.44 11.13 7.52
N ALA A 103 -5.37 10.28 6.49
CA ALA A 103 -6.38 9.24 6.26
C ALA A 103 -6.43 8.24 7.40
N VAL A 104 -5.26 7.80 7.89
CA VAL A 104 -5.13 6.90 9.05
C VAL A 104 -5.63 7.59 10.32
N ASP A 105 -5.15 8.81 10.62
CA ASP A 105 -5.53 9.58 11.81
C ASP A 105 -7.04 9.87 11.83
N GLY A 106 -7.63 10.10 10.65
CA GLY A 106 -9.07 10.31 10.46
C GLY A 106 -9.92 9.05 10.44
N LYS A 107 -9.29 7.86 10.51
CA LYS A 107 -9.96 6.55 10.36
C LYS A 107 -10.76 6.45 9.06
N LEU A 108 -10.26 7.06 7.99
CA LEU A 108 -10.89 7.13 6.67
C LEU A 108 -10.45 5.91 5.84
N THR A 109 -10.99 4.73 6.12
CA THR A 109 -10.54 3.45 5.54
C THR A 109 -10.40 3.44 4.00
N ASN A 110 -11.37 4.01 3.27
CA ASN A 110 -11.30 4.09 1.81
C ASN A 110 -10.20 5.06 1.32
N GLU A 111 -9.97 6.11 2.09
CA GLU A 111 -8.95 7.11 1.81
C GLU A 111 -7.55 6.56 2.11
N VAL A 112 -7.38 5.73 3.14
CA VAL A 112 -6.13 4.98 3.38
C VAL A 112 -5.76 4.17 2.15
N THR A 113 -6.70 3.40 1.59
CA THR A 113 -6.49 2.62 0.37
C THR A 113 -6.08 3.50 -0.82
N THR A 114 -6.75 4.64 -1.03
CA THR A 114 -6.45 5.51 -2.17
C THR A 114 -5.09 6.20 -2.01
N ALA A 115 -4.83 6.76 -0.83
CA ALA A 115 -3.60 7.47 -0.52
C ALA A 115 -2.35 6.57 -0.53
N SER A 116 -2.51 5.32 -0.10
CA SER A 116 -1.41 4.33 -0.11
C SER A 116 -1.05 3.91 -1.53
N VAL A 117 -2.03 3.74 -2.41
CA VAL A 117 -1.84 3.57 -3.86
C VAL A 117 -1.18 4.80 -4.49
N ASP A 118 -1.67 6.00 -4.20
CA ASP A 118 -1.12 7.27 -4.72
C ASP A 118 0.37 7.42 -4.35
N LEU A 119 0.72 7.10 -3.10
CA LEU A 119 2.09 7.19 -2.58
C LEU A 119 3.05 6.27 -3.35
N VAL A 120 2.73 4.97 -3.47
CA VAL A 120 3.63 4.02 -4.15
C VAL A 120 3.61 4.18 -5.67
N SER A 121 2.55 4.78 -6.23
CA SER A 121 2.52 5.16 -7.64
C SER A 121 3.51 6.28 -7.95
N ALA A 122 3.59 7.30 -7.07
CA ALA A 122 4.49 8.43 -7.25
C ALA A 122 5.93 8.14 -6.80
N TYR A 123 6.08 7.38 -5.71
CA TYR A 123 7.37 7.14 -5.04
C TYR A 123 7.52 5.66 -4.66
N PRO A 124 7.86 4.77 -5.60
CA PRO A 124 7.90 3.31 -5.40
C PRO A 124 9.15 2.82 -4.66
N THR A 125 9.45 3.39 -3.50
CA THR A 125 10.56 2.93 -2.65
C THR A 125 10.12 1.74 -1.80
N PRO A 126 11.03 0.82 -1.41
CA PRO A 126 10.70 -0.27 -0.50
C PRO A 126 10.03 0.20 0.80
N THR A 127 10.47 1.34 1.34
CA THR A 127 9.86 1.95 2.53
C THR A 127 8.41 2.39 2.27
N ASN A 128 8.13 3.05 1.15
CA ASN A 128 6.76 3.46 0.80
C ASN A 128 5.85 2.26 0.56
N TRP A 129 6.35 1.23 -0.12
CA TRP A 129 5.62 -0.01 -0.31
C TRP A 129 5.28 -0.68 1.03
N ARG A 130 6.23 -0.71 1.96
CA ARG A 130 6.02 -1.24 3.31
C ARG A 130 4.93 -0.47 4.06
N ASP A 131 5.05 0.86 4.10
CA ASP A 131 4.10 1.72 4.81
C ASP A 131 2.69 1.59 4.19
N ALA A 132 2.59 1.65 2.86
CA ALA A 132 1.33 1.54 2.14
C ALA A 132 0.62 0.20 2.42
N LEU A 133 1.33 -0.91 2.33
CA LEU A 133 0.75 -2.25 2.45
C LEU A 133 0.33 -2.57 3.90
N LEU A 134 1.14 -2.19 4.89
CA LEU A 134 0.79 -2.42 6.29
C LEU A 134 -0.38 -1.55 6.75
N LEU A 135 -0.39 -0.26 6.36
CA LEU A 135 -1.51 0.63 6.71
C LEU A 135 -2.80 0.22 6.00
N PHE A 136 -2.72 -0.22 4.75
CA PHE A 136 -3.85 -0.80 4.03
C PHE A 136 -4.41 -2.03 4.74
N ARG A 137 -3.54 -2.98 5.09
CA ARG A 137 -3.89 -4.23 5.77
C ARG A 137 -4.57 -3.98 7.12
N ASP A 138 -4.01 -3.08 7.92
CA ASP A 138 -4.52 -2.73 9.24
C ASP A 138 -5.88 -1.99 9.14
N ALA A 139 -6.05 -1.12 8.14
CA ALA A 139 -7.30 -0.40 7.91
C ALA A 139 -8.44 -1.29 7.42
N GLN A 140 -8.14 -2.33 6.63
CA GLN A 140 -9.14 -3.22 6.02
C GLN A 140 -9.44 -4.47 6.84
N LYS A 141 -8.66 -4.77 7.89
CA LYS A 141 -8.82 -5.98 8.74
C LYS A 141 -8.88 -7.26 7.91
N LEU A 142 -7.82 -7.51 7.14
CA LEU A 142 -7.75 -8.63 6.20
C LEU A 142 -7.81 -9.99 6.91
N ASP A 143 -8.42 -10.97 6.24
CA ASP A 143 -8.33 -12.38 6.64
C ASP A 143 -6.93 -12.96 6.37
N ASP A 144 -6.60 -14.10 6.96
CA ASP A 144 -5.27 -14.72 6.79
C ASP A 144 -4.89 -15.02 5.33
N GLN A 145 -5.86 -15.28 4.45
CA GLN A 145 -5.56 -15.57 3.04
C GLN A 145 -5.11 -14.30 2.34
N ALA A 146 -5.78 -13.18 2.60
CA ALA A 146 -5.37 -11.87 2.12
C ALA A 146 -4.09 -11.37 2.81
N MET A 147 -3.82 -11.76 4.07
CA MET A 147 -2.54 -11.49 4.75
C MET A 147 -1.37 -12.15 4.02
N LEU A 148 -1.50 -13.42 3.61
CA LEU A 148 -0.49 -14.10 2.79
C LEU A 148 -0.24 -13.35 1.48
N ASP A 149 -1.30 -12.90 0.80
CA ASP A 149 -1.19 -12.17 -0.45
C ASP A 149 -0.52 -10.78 -0.27
N VAL A 150 -0.72 -10.11 0.88
CA VAL A 150 0.01 -8.89 1.26
C VAL A 150 1.50 -9.19 1.42
N PHE A 151 1.86 -10.26 2.14
CA PHE A 151 3.27 -10.60 2.35
C PHE A 151 3.99 -10.97 1.05
N ARG A 152 3.35 -11.72 0.16
CA ARG A 152 3.88 -12.03 -1.18
C ARG A 152 4.18 -10.77 -2.00
N LEU A 153 3.32 -9.75 -1.85
CA LEU A 153 3.52 -8.45 -2.50
C LEU A 153 4.61 -7.62 -1.81
N MET A 154 4.69 -7.65 -0.47
CA MET A 154 5.81 -7.04 0.27
C MET A 154 7.15 -7.64 -0.13
N ASP A 155 7.21 -8.96 -0.31
CA ASP A 155 8.39 -9.66 -0.82
C ASP A 155 8.75 -9.19 -2.25
N ALA A 156 7.78 -9.19 -3.16
CA ALA A 156 7.99 -8.79 -4.55
C ALA A 156 8.48 -7.34 -4.71
N THR A 157 8.03 -6.45 -3.82
CA THR A 157 8.40 -5.03 -3.76
C THR A 157 9.69 -4.77 -2.96
N GLY A 158 10.24 -5.80 -2.30
CA GLY A 158 11.40 -5.67 -1.40
C GLY A 158 11.09 -4.92 -0.11
N ALA A 159 9.81 -4.80 0.24
CA ALA A 159 9.30 -4.02 1.36
C ALA A 159 9.39 -4.73 2.72
N LEU A 160 9.71 -6.02 2.75
CA LEU A 160 10.00 -6.72 4.01
C LEU A 160 11.23 -6.09 4.67
N ASN A 161 11.08 -5.56 5.88
CA ASN A 161 12.17 -4.89 6.58
C ASN A 161 12.11 -5.12 8.10
N GLY A 162 13.17 -5.72 8.64
CA GLY A 162 13.28 -6.05 10.06
C GLY A 162 12.68 -7.39 10.43
N GLU A 163 13.03 -7.85 11.63
CA GLU A 163 12.70 -9.20 12.11
C GLU A 163 11.20 -9.50 12.10
N ARG A 164 10.37 -8.52 12.48
CA ARG A 164 8.91 -8.73 12.60
C ARG A 164 8.27 -9.12 11.26
N ASP A 165 8.59 -8.41 10.18
CA ASP A 165 7.98 -8.67 8.87
C ASP A 165 8.34 -10.07 8.37
N TYR A 166 9.62 -10.44 8.47
CA TYR A 166 10.10 -11.76 8.07
C TYR A 166 9.52 -12.87 8.96
N ALA A 167 9.49 -12.68 10.28
CA ALA A 167 8.96 -13.68 11.21
C ALA A 167 7.44 -13.89 11.03
N GLU A 168 6.66 -12.82 10.88
CA GLU A 168 5.20 -12.89 10.69
C GLU A 168 4.86 -13.56 9.34
N TYR A 169 5.65 -13.29 8.29
CA TYR A 169 5.48 -13.96 7.01
C TYR A 169 5.85 -15.45 7.09
N VAL A 170 6.99 -15.79 7.71
CA VAL A 170 7.39 -17.19 7.92
C VAL A 170 6.33 -17.96 8.70
N GLU A 171 5.83 -17.39 9.80
CA GLU A 171 4.78 -18.00 10.61
C GLU A 171 3.48 -18.20 9.82
N THR A 172 3.08 -17.18 9.04
CA THR A 172 1.90 -17.26 8.18
C THR A 172 2.04 -18.40 7.18
N ALA A 173 3.19 -18.53 6.51
CA ALA A 173 3.44 -19.59 5.53
C ALA A 173 3.47 -20.98 6.19
N ILE A 174 4.08 -21.14 7.37
CA ILE A 174 4.03 -22.39 8.15
C ILE A 174 2.59 -22.77 8.49
N GLY A 175 1.79 -21.81 8.98
CA GLY A 175 0.40 -22.02 9.36
C GLY A 175 -0.51 -22.38 8.18
N LYS A 176 -0.14 -21.98 6.96
CA LYS A 176 -0.83 -22.37 5.71
C LYS A 176 -0.30 -23.65 5.07
N GLY A 177 0.70 -24.30 5.68
CA GLY A 177 1.31 -25.52 5.12
C GLY A 177 2.09 -25.24 3.84
N LEU A 178 2.76 -24.09 3.75
CA LEU A 178 3.58 -23.67 2.60
C LEU A 178 5.07 -23.67 2.98
N PRO A 179 5.68 -24.83 3.25
CA PRO A 179 7.05 -24.90 3.78
C PRO A 179 8.11 -24.41 2.80
N GLY A 180 7.88 -24.54 1.48
CA GLY A 180 8.76 -23.95 0.47
C GLY A 180 8.86 -22.43 0.59
N GLU A 181 7.70 -21.78 0.71
CA GLU A 181 7.60 -20.32 0.87
C GLU A 181 8.23 -19.87 2.19
N ALA A 182 7.86 -20.53 3.30
CA ALA A 182 8.44 -20.26 4.62
C ALA A 182 9.97 -20.39 4.62
N LYS A 183 10.51 -21.43 3.97
CA LYS A 183 11.96 -21.65 3.86
C LYS A 183 12.64 -20.54 3.07
N SER A 184 12.06 -20.13 1.94
CA SER A 184 12.60 -19.05 1.11
C SER A 184 12.67 -17.73 1.88
N VAL A 185 11.56 -17.35 2.54
CA VAL A 185 11.47 -16.09 3.30
C VAL A 185 12.42 -16.09 4.50
N LEU A 186 12.50 -17.21 5.23
CA LEU A 186 13.43 -17.34 6.37
C LEU A 186 14.88 -17.21 5.91
N ALA A 187 15.26 -17.87 4.82
CA ALA A 187 16.60 -17.80 4.26
C ALA A 187 16.94 -16.37 3.80
N GLU A 188 16.01 -15.67 3.15
CA GLU A 188 16.19 -14.27 2.77
C GLU A 188 16.41 -13.37 4.00
N GLY A 189 15.57 -13.51 5.02
CA GLY A 189 15.68 -12.72 6.25
C GLY A 189 17.03 -12.92 6.96
N ILE A 190 17.55 -14.15 6.97
CA ILE A 190 18.89 -14.46 7.50
C ILE A 190 19.97 -13.80 6.63
N ALA A 191 19.90 -13.96 5.30
CA ALA A 191 20.88 -13.39 4.37
C ALA A 191 20.97 -11.87 4.46
N LYS A 192 19.82 -11.20 4.65
CA LYS A 192 19.71 -9.75 4.86
C LYS A 192 20.01 -9.31 6.30
N LYS A 193 20.38 -10.24 7.20
CA LYS A 193 20.64 -10.00 8.63
C LYS A 193 19.45 -9.42 9.40
N MET A 194 18.23 -9.65 8.90
CA MET A 194 16.97 -9.26 9.54
C MET A 194 16.51 -10.30 10.56
N ILE A 195 16.90 -11.56 10.39
CA ILE A 195 16.58 -12.67 11.30
C ILE A 195 17.85 -13.14 12.02
N THR A 196 17.75 -13.26 13.35
CA THR A 196 18.78 -13.90 14.18
C THR A 196 18.41 -15.36 14.44
N THR A 197 19.22 -16.30 13.94
CA THR A 197 18.93 -17.74 13.97
C THR A 197 18.93 -18.36 15.37
N SER A 198 19.62 -17.76 16.33
CA SER A 198 19.73 -18.28 17.71
C SER A 198 18.49 -18.01 18.58
N LYS A 199 17.53 -17.22 18.10
CA LYS A 199 16.30 -16.94 18.85
C LYS A 199 15.43 -18.21 18.94
N PRO A 200 14.93 -18.59 20.12
CA PRO A 200 14.20 -19.86 20.30
C PRO A 200 13.04 -20.07 19.32
N TYR A 201 12.21 -19.04 19.08
CA TYR A 201 11.09 -19.18 18.15
C TYR A 201 11.52 -19.34 16.69
N ILE A 202 12.67 -18.77 16.28
CA ILE A 202 13.24 -18.97 14.94
C ILE A 202 13.79 -20.39 14.78
N VAL A 203 14.38 -20.95 15.85
CA VAL A 203 14.80 -22.36 15.89
C VAL A 203 13.60 -23.28 15.71
N GLU A 204 12.49 -23.00 16.40
CA GLU A 204 11.25 -23.79 16.26
C GLU A 204 10.61 -23.64 14.87
N TYR A 205 10.60 -22.45 14.29
CA TYR A 205 10.18 -22.27 12.88
C TYR A 205 11.04 -23.09 11.93
N SER A 206 12.37 -23.05 12.08
CA SER A 206 13.29 -23.81 11.22
C SER A 206 13.01 -25.31 11.28
N LYS A 207 12.83 -25.87 12.50
CA LYS A 207 12.47 -27.29 12.68
C LYS A 207 11.12 -27.63 12.07
N SER A 208 10.12 -26.78 12.26
CA SER A 208 8.78 -26.98 11.68
C SER A 208 8.83 -27.00 10.15
N ILE A 209 9.53 -26.02 9.57
CA ILE A 209 9.75 -25.91 8.12
C ILE A 209 10.42 -27.17 7.59
N ASP A 210 11.54 -27.60 8.16
CA ASP A 210 12.29 -28.75 7.62
C ASP A 210 11.49 -30.06 7.72
N LYS A 211 10.71 -30.24 8.79
CA LYS A 211 9.77 -31.37 8.92
C LYS A 211 8.69 -31.34 7.83
N GLN A 212 8.05 -30.21 7.61
CA GLN A 212 7.00 -30.07 6.59
C GLN A 212 7.56 -30.20 5.17
N LEU A 213 8.74 -29.63 4.90
CA LEU A 213 9.39 -29.65 3.59
C LEU A 213 9.70 -31.07 3.12
N ALA A 214 10.14 -31.96 4.02
CA ALA A 214 10.42 -33.35 3.68
C ALA A 214 9.15 -34.09 3.22
N ALA A 215 8.04 -33.93 3.96
CA ALA A 215 6.76 -34.54 3.60
C ALA A 215 6.18 -33.95 2.31
N ASP A 216 6.24 -32.62 2.17
CA ASP A 216 5.70 -31.91 1.02
C ASP A 216 6.42 -32.29 -0.29
N LYS A 217 7.76 -32.35 -0.28
CA LYS A 217 8.53 -32.80 -1.46
C LYS A 217 8.26 -34.26 -1.82
N ALA A 218 8.11 -35.14 -0.84
CA ALA A 218 7.81 -36.55 -1.08
C ALA A 218 6.40 -36.75 -1.68
N GLY A 219 5.43 -35.94 -1.24
CA GLY A 219 4.04 -35.99 -1.70
C GLY A 219 3.74 -35.20 -2.98
N MET A 220 4.62 -34.27 -3.38
CA MET A 220 4.39 -33.28 -4.43
C MET A 220 3.81 -33.86 -5.72
N SER A 221 4.41 -34.94 -6.24
CA SER A 221 3.96 -35.55 -7.49
C SER A 221 2.58 -36.21 -7.38
N ALA A 222 2.27 -36.82 -6.24
CA ALA A 222 0.95 -37.42 -6.01
C ALA A 222 -0.10 -36.33 -5.81
N ALA A 223 0.21 -35.30 -5.03
CA ALA A 223 -0.65 -34.14 -4.81
C ALA A 223 -1.00 -33.41 -6.12
N ASP A 224 -0.02 -33.24 -7.02
CA ASP A 224 -0.24 -32.67 -8.36
C ASP A 224 -1.27 -33.49 -9.17
N LYS A 225 -1.06 -34.80 -9.25
CA LYS A 225 -1.98 -35.72 -9.95
C LYS A 225 -3.38 -35.65 -9.35
N ASP A 226 -3.50 -35.69 -8.03
CA ASP A 226 -4.77 -35.65 -7.32
C ASP A 226 -5.47 -34.30 -7.50
N ALA A 227 -4.73 -33.19 -7.48
CA ALA A 227 -5.25 -31.85 -7.74
C ALA A 227 -5.82 -31.71 -9.15
N ARG A 228 -5.17 -32.32 -10.15
CA ARG A 228 -5.65 -32.36 -11.54
C ARG A 228 -6.89 -33.24 -11.69
N ALA A 229 -6.99 -34.35 -10.97
CA ALA A 229 -8.14 -35.26 -11.03
C ALA A 229 -9.36 -34.79 -10.22
N ALA A 230 -9.16 -34.00 -9.15
CA ALA A 230 -10.23 -33.59 -8.24
C ALA A 230 -11.36 -32.79 -8.93
N ALA A 231 -12.61 -32.98 -8.53
CA ALA A 231 -13.74 -32.22 -9.06
C ALA A 231 -13.71 -30.74 -8.64
N SER A 232 -13.24 -30.46 -7.42
CA SER A 232 -13.10 -29.09 -6.90
C SER A 232 -11.73 -28.49 -7.22
N GLY A 233 -11.69 -27.18 -7.46
CA GLY A 233 -10.47 -26.42 -7.70
C GLY A 233 -9.59 -26.22 -6.47
N LYS A 234 -10.05 -26.56 -5.26
CA LYS A 234 -9.31 -26.29 -4.01
C LYS A 234 -7.94 -26.95 -3.96
N ASN A 235 -7.83 -28.19 -4.44
CA ASN A 235 -6.55 -28.90 -4.46
C ASN A 235 -5.59 -28.26 -5.47
N ALA A 236 -6.09 -27.84 -6.64
CA ALA A 236 -5.29 -27.13 -7.62
C ALA A 236 -4.85 -25.73 -7.12
N LEU A 237 -5.71 -25.02 -6.38
CA LEU A 237 -5.34 -23.77 -5.70
C LEU A 237 -4.19 -23.99 -4.71
N GLY A 238 -4.31 -24.98 -3.82
CA GLY A 238 -3.26 -25.32 -2.86
C GLY A 238 -1.96 -25.75 -3.53
N GLN A 239 -2.03 -26.55 -4.60
CA GLN A 239 -0.86 -26.96 -5.38
C GLN A 239 -0.20 -25.77 -6.08
N GLY A 240 -1.00 -24.81 -6.56
CA GLY A 240 -0.50 -23.56 -7.12
C GLY A 240 0.25 -22.72 -6.08
N ASP A 241 -0.26 -22.65 -4.85
CA ASP A 241 0.41 -22.00 -3.73
C ASP A 241 1.72 -22.69 -3.35
N ALA A 242 1.75 -24.02 -3.32
CA ALA A 242 2.97 -24.78 -3.07
C ALA A 242 4.04 -24.48 -4.13
N TYR A 243 3.71 -24.60 -5.42
CA TYR A 243 4.65 -24.28 -6.50
C TYR A 243 5.12 -22.81 -6.48
N TYR A 244 4.25 -21.86 -6.10
CA TYR A 244 4.65 -20.47 -5.91
C TYR A 244 5.76 -20.36 -4.85
N GLY A 245 5.56 -21.02 -3.70
CA GLY A 245 6.52 -21.05 -2.60
C GLY A 245 7.88 -21.66 -2.95
N TYR A 246 7.92 -22.58 -3.91
CA TYR A 246 9.17 -23.14 -4.46
C TYR A 246 9.79 -22.31 -5.59
N GLY A 247 9.18 -21.18 -5.97
CA GLY A 247 9.62 -20.38 -7.11
C GLY A 247 9.32 -21.02 -8.47
N GLU A 248 8.54 -22.09 -8.51
CA GLU A 248 8.10 -22.77 -9.74
C GLU A 248 6.90 -22.04 -10.38
N TYR A 249 7.09 -20.76 -10.70
CA TYR A 249 6.02 -19.84 -11.08
C TYR A 249 5.22 -20.30 -12.31
N ALA A 250 5.85 -20.98 -13.27
CA ALA A 250 5.16 -21.54 -14.44
C ALA A 250 4.15 -22.64 -14.05
N LYS A 251 4.56 -23.57 -13.18
CA LYS A 251 3.68 -24.64 -12.67
C LYS A 251 2.61 -24.07 -11.73
N SER A 252 2.96 -23.08 -10.93
CA SER A 252 2.02 -22.34 -10.09
C SER A 252 0.90 -21.72 -10.94
N ALA A 253 1.26 -21.01 -12.02
CA ALA A 253 0.30 -20.44 -12.94
C ALA A 253 -0.57 -21.50 -13.64
N GLU A 254 0.00 -22.65 -14.01
CA GLU A 254 -0.75 -23.77 -14.56
C GLU A 254 -1.82 -24.29 -13.58
N MET A 255 -1.44 -24.52 -12.32
CA MET A 255 -2.35 -25.00 -11.27
C MET A 255 -3.49 -24.02 -10.97
N TYR A 256 -3.21 -22.71 -10.93
CA TYR A 256 -4.27 -21.72 -10.76
C TYR A 256 -5.22 -21.67 -11.95
N ARG A 257 -4.73 -21.83 -13.18
CA ARG A 257 -5.61 -21.97 -14.37
C ARG A 257 -6.51 -23.21 -14.24
N ILE A 258 -5.98 -24.34 -13.77
CA ILE A 258 -6.77 -25.55 -13.51
C ILE A 258 -7.79 -25.31 -12.39
N ALA A 259 -7.44 -24.57 -11.35
CA ALA A 259 -8.39 -24.23 -10.29
C ALA A 259 -9.57 -23.40 -10.84
N LEU A 260 -9.32 -22.49 -11.79
CA LEU A 260 -10.36 -21.67 -12.43
C LEU A 260 -11.30 -22.47 -13.35
N THR A 261 -10.91 -23.66 -13.82
CA THR A 261 -11.82 -24.52 -14.61
C THR A 261 -12.75 -25.36 -13.74
N LYS A 262 -12.61 -25.30 -12.41
CA LYS A 262 -13.29 -26.16 -11.44
C LYS A 262 -14.14 -25.34 -10.46
N THR A 263 -15.04 -26.01 -9.75
CA THR A 263 -15.91 -25.37 -8.76
C THR A 263 -15.27 -25.35 -7.36
N GLY A 264 -15.85 -24.55 -6.45
CA GLY A 264 -15.47 -24.54 -5.04
C GLY A 264 -14.26 -23.67 -4.67
N VAL A 265 -13.82 -22.78 -5.57
CA VAL A 265 -12.81 -21.75 -5.32
C VAL A 265 -13.40 -20.36 -5.54
N ASP A 266 -12.86 -19.37 -4.84
CA ASP A 266 -13.15 -17.96 -5.09
C ASP A 266 -12.31 -17.47 -6.28
N ALA A 267 -12.97 -17.15 -7.40
CA ALA A 267 -12.29 -16.77 -8.63
C ALA A 267 -11.41 -15.51 -8.47
N ALA A 268 -11.78 -14.58 -7.60
CA ALA A 268 -10.99 -13.39 -7.31
C ALA A 268 -9.65 -13.74 -6.63
N THR A 269 -9.68 -14.64 -5.64
CA THR A 269 -8.46 -15.18 -5.01
C THR A 269 -7.55 -15.85 -6.02
N VAL A 270 -8.11 -16.75 -6.85
CA VAL A 270 -7.31 -17.52 -7.79
C VAL A 270 -6.71 -16.61 -8.88
N ASN A 271 -7.45 -15.64 -9.40
CA ASN A 271 -6.93 -14.68 -10.37
C ASN A 271 -5.85 -13.76 -9.79
N LEU A 272 -5.98 -13.32 -8.53
CA LEU A 272 -4.94 -12.53 -7.85
C LEU A 272 -3.63 -13.31 -7.76
N ARG A 273 -3.70 -14.57 -7.33
CA ARG A 273 -2.52 -15.43 -7.17
C ARG A 273 -1.94 -15.90 -8.49
N LEU A 274 -2.78 -16.17 -9.48
CA LEU A 274 -2.36 -16.41 -10.86
C LEU A 274 -1.58 -15.21 -11.41
N GLY A 275 -2.11 -14.00 -11.25
CA GLY A 275 -1.42 -12.78 -11.65
C GLY A 275 -0.07 -12.64 -10.94
N ALA A 276 -0.01 -12.88 -9.63
CA ALA A 276 1.24 -12.81 -8.87
C ALA A 276 2.28 -13.84 -9.35
N ALA A 277 1.87 -15.08 -9.62
CA ALA A 277 2.75 -16.11 -10.18
C ALA A 277 3.27 -15.72 -11.56
N LEU A 278 2.39 -15.28 -12.47
CA LEU A 278 2.78 -14.83 -13.81
C LEU A 278 3.73 -13.63 -13.77
N ALA A 279 3.46 -12.67 -12.89
CA ALA A 279 4.27 -11.47 -12.71
C ALA A 279 5.68 -11.83 -12.19
N ARG A 280 5.77 -12.75 -11.23
CA ARG A 280 7.05 -13.28 -10.71
C ARG A 280 7.79 -14.16 -11.72
N GLY A 281 7.05 -14.88 -12.56
CA GLY A 281 7.58 -15.69 -13.67
C GLY A 281 7.97 -14.89 -14.91
N GLY A 282 7.69 -13.58 -14.95
CA GLY A 282 8.07 -12.67 -16.04
C GLY A 282 7.04 -12.51 -17.16
N ASP A 283 5.88 -13.20 -17.11
CA ASP A 283 4.80 -13.04 -18.09
C ASP A 283 3.91 -11.84 -17.72
N LYS A 284 4.41 -10.64 -18.04
CA LYS A 284 3.74 -9.38 -17.68
C LYS A 284 2.35 -9.23 -18.31
N ALA A 285 2.18 -9.64 -19.57
CA ALA A 285 0.92 -9.47 -20.28
C ALA A 285 -0.18 -10.36 -19.67
N ALA A 286 0.10 -11.64 -19.46
CA ALA A 286 -0.85 -12.54 -18.84
C ALA A 286 -1.12 -12.17 -17.37
N ALA A 287 -0.11 -11.68 -16.65
CA ALA A 287 -0.29 -11.17 -15.29
C ALA A 287 -1.30 -10.00 -15.25
N ALA A 288 -1.14 -9.01 -16.14
CA ALA A 288 -2.05 -7.88 -16.24
C ALA A 288 -3.50 -8.32 -16.53
N THR A 289 -3.68 -9.30 -17.43
CA THR A 289 -4.99 -9.90 -17.70
C THR A 289 -5.59 -10.58 -16.46
N ALA A 290 -4.81 -11.40 -15.76
CA ALA A 290 -5.28 -12.09 -14.55
C ALA A 290 -5.69 -11.09 -13.45
N PHE A 291 -4.89 -10.04 -13.21
CA PHE A 291 -5.26 -8.99 -12.26
C PHE A 291 -6.52 -8.21 -12.68
N GLY A 292 -6.72 -7.99 -13.98
CA GLY A 292 -7.93 -7.36 -14.51
C GLY A 292 -9.23 -8.13 -14.22
N ASN A 293 -9.14 -9.44 -13.97
CA ASN A 293 -10.28 -10.26 -13.58
C ASN A 293 -10.63 -10.16 -12.08
N VAL A 294 -9.89 -9.37 -11.29
CA VAL A 294 -10.14 -9.17 -9.85
C VAL A 294 -10.82 -7.81 -9.64
N SER A 295 -12.16 -7.80 -9.63
CA SER A 295 -12.93 -6.56 -9.72
C SER A 295 -13.56 -6.07 -8.41
N THR A 296 -13.59 -6.88 -7.35
CA THR A 296 -14.30 -6.54 -6.10
C THR A 296 -13.47 -6.73 -4.83
N GLY A 297 -13.87 -6.01 -3.78
CA GLY A 297 -13.34 -6.16 -2.42
C GLY A 297 -11.87 -5.75 -2.26
N THR A 298 -11.29 -6.17 -1.12
CA THR A 298 -9.89 -5.91 -0.76
C THR A 298 -8.91 -6.54 -1.76
N ARG A 299 -9.28 -7.67 -2.38
CA ARG A 299 -8.48 -8.32 -3.42
C ARG A 299 -8.31 -7.48 -4.68
N ALA A 300 -9.33 -6.72 -5.10
CA ALA A 300 -9.18 -5.78 -6.20
C ALA A 300 -8.15 -4.67 -5.90
N THR A 301 -8.02 -4.28 -4.63
CA THR A 301 -6.98 -3.34 -4.23
C THR A 301 -5.58 -3.98 -4.30
N LEU A 302 -5.43 -5.21 -3.83
CA LEU A 302 -4.17 -5.95 -3.99
C LEU A 302 -3.80 -6.15 -5.46
N ALA A 303 -4.78 -6.46 -6.33
CA ALA A 303 -4.57 -6.54 -7.77
C ALA A 303 -4.06 -5.21 -8.36
N LYS A 304 -4.63 -4.06 -7.93
CA LYS A 304 -4.13 -2.73 -8.32
C LYS A 304 -2.69 -2.51 -7.90
N TYR A 305 -2.31 -2.89 -6.68
CA TYR A 305 -0.92 -2.79 -6.25
C TYR A 305 0.03 -3.65 -7.08
N TRP A 306 -0.36 -4.89 -7.38
CA TRP A 306 0.44 -5.74 -8.25
C TRP A 306 0.57 -5.17 -9.67
N GLN A 307 -0.50 -4.61 -10.23
CA GLN A 307 -0.45 -3.93 -11.52
C GLN A 307 0.49 -2.72 -11.51
N LEU A 308 0.50 -1.93 -10.43
CA LEU A 308 1.43 -0.80 -10.26
C LEU A 308 2.88 -1.29 -10.21
N TRP A 309 3.17 -2.29 -9.38
CA TRP A 309 4.51 -2.88 -9.31
C TRP A 309 4.97 -3.44 -10.66
N LEU A 310 4.06 -4.10 -11.40
CA LEU A 310 4.36 -4.65 -12.71
C LEU A 310 4.70 -3.56 -13.74
N ALA A 311 3.96 -2.46 -13.73
CA ALA A 311 4.20 -1.30 -14.59
C ALA A 311 5.52 -0.59 -14.24
N GLN A 312 5.92 -0.58 -12.97
CA GLN A 312 7.18 0.03 -12.50
C GLN A 312 8.42 -0.80 -12.86
N LYS A 313 8.25 -2.09 -13.18
CA LYS A 313 9.31 -2.97 -13.67
C LYS A 313 9.42 -3.00 -15.20
N ALA A 314 8.62 -2.21 -15.91
CA ALA A 314 8.63 -2.12 -17.37
C ALA A 314 9.89 -1.44 -17.91
#